data_AF-E7FP93-F1
#
_entry.id   AF-E7FP93-F1
#
_cell.length_a   1.000
_cell.length_b   1.000
_cell.length_c   1.000
_cell.angle_alpha   90.00
_cell.angle_beta   90.00
_cell.angle_gamma   90.00
#
_symmetry.space_group_name_H-M   'P 1'
#
loop_
_entity.id
_entity.type
_entity.pdbx_description
1 polymer ?
#
loop_
_entity_poly.entity_id
_entity_poly.type
_entity_poly.pdbx_seq_one_letter_code
_entity_poly.pdbx_strand_id
1 'polypeptide(L)'
;MSFDEIAVMTMYEYQLRLEAYQLKKADEMQRMAVQAMFNREAKAQKKSGKNFKYVHNSPDELFDLENATEKIRSAFEPNYNNRKENQNDILLERMRKWRKLGRG
;
A
#
# COMPACT_ATOMS: atom_id res chain seq x y z
N MET A 1 11.40 -18.24 -2.83
CA MET A 1 10.79 -18.60 -4.11
C MET A 1 11.91 -18.95 -5.06
N SER A 2 12.09 -20.23 -5.38
CA SER A 2 13.14 -20.68 -6.31
C SER A 2 12.63 -20.67 -7.76
N PHE A 3 13.55 -20.72 -8.73
CA PHE A 3 13.18 -20.84 -10.15
C PHE A 3 12.40 -22.12 -10.46
N ASP A 4 12.67 -23.21 -9.73
CA ASP A 4 11.98 -24.50 -9.92
C ASP A 4 10.51 -24.45 -9.48
N GLU A 5 10.20 -23.68 -8.43
CA GLU A 5 8.82 -23.46 -7.99
C GLU A 5 8.01 -22.68 -9.05
N ILE A 6 8.67 -21.81 -9.83
CA ILE A 6 8.06 -20.98 -10.88
C ILE A 6 7.64 -21.83 -12.09
N ALA A 7 8.43 -22.85 -12.44
CA ALA A 7 8.22 -23.66 -13.64
C ALA A 7 7.02 -24.62 -13.56
N VAL A 8 6.56 -24.98 -12.36
CA VAL A 8 5.46 -25.95 -12.13
C VAL A 8 4.09 -25.26 -12.05
N MET A 9 4.05 -23.94 -11.87
CA MET A 9 2.81 -23.19 -11.71
C MET A 9 2.16 -22.85 -13.03
N THR A 10 0.83 -22.75 -13.02
CA THR A 10 0.12 -22.07 -14.12
C THR A 10 0.55 -20.60 -14.15
N MET A 11 0.57 -19.96 -15.33
CA MET A 11 0.94 -18.54 -15.48
C MET A 11 0.15 -17.63 -14.52
N TYR A 12 -1.12 -17.98 -14.26
CA TYR A 12 -1.98 -17.28 -13.32
C TYR A 12 -1.49 -17.37 -11.87
N GLU A 13 -1.16 -18.57 -11.38
CA GLU A 13 -0.63 -18.76 -10.03
C GLU A 13 0.72 -18.07 -9.83
N TYR A 14 1.56 -18.09 -10.86
CA TYR A 14 2.83 -17.36 -10.85
C TYR A 14 2.61 -15.85 -10.71
N GLN A 15 1.73 -15.26 -11.52
CA GLN A 15 1.40 -13.83 -11.45
C GLN A 15 0.84 -13.45 -10.08
N LEU A 16 -0.07 -14.25 -9.52
CA LEU A 16 -0.65 -14.00 -8.20
C LEU A 16 0.40 -14.04 -7.08
N ARG A 17 1.32 -15.01 -7.12
CA ARG A 17 2.40 -15.08 -6.12
C ARG A 17 3.41 -13.95 -6.29
N LEU A 18 3.69 -13.52 -7.52
CA LEU A 18 4.58 -12.41 -7.79
C LEU A 18 3.98 -11.08 -7.30
N GLU A 19 2.68 -10.87 -7.50
CA GLU A 19 1.94 -9.74 -6.93
C GLU A 19 2.03 -9.74 -5.40
N ALA A 20 1.70 -10.86 -4.74
CA ALA A 20 1.76 -11.00 -3.29
C ALA A 20 3.18 -10.75 -2.74
N TYR A 21 4.20 -11.22 -3.45
CA TYR A 21 5.60 -10.96 -3.11
C TYR A 21 5.95 -9.47 -3.20
N GLN A 22 5.49 -8.77 -4.25
CA GLN A 22 5.73 -7.34 -4.40
C GLN A 22 5.01 -6.52 -3.32
N LEU A 23 3.77 -6.89 -2.96
CA LEU A 23 3.03 -6.26 -1.86
C LEU A 23 3.77 -6.45 -0.53
N LYS A 24 4.23 -7.66 -0.24
CA LYS A 24 5.03 -7.94 0.97
C LYS A 24 6.30 -7.08 1.01
N LYS A 25 6.98 -6.93 -0.13
CA LYS A 25 8.18 -6.08 -0.22
C LYS A 25 7.86 -4.61 0.04
N ALA A 26 6.72 -4.11 -0.42
CA ALA A 26 6.27 -2.76 -0.13
C ALA A 26 6.01 -2.54 1.38
N ASP A 27 5.36 -3.51 2.04
CA ASP A 27 5.19 -3.47 3.51
C ASP A 27 6.53 -3.47 4.25
N GLU A 28 7.49 -4.28 3.81
CA GLU A 28 8.85 -4.30 4.37
C GLU A 28 9.54 -2.95 4.20
N MET A 29 9.37 -2.27 3.06
CA MET A 29 9.90 -0.92 2.84
C MET A 29 9.27 0.12 3.78
N GLN A 30 7.96 0.06 4.01
CA GLN A 30 7.31 0.95 4.98
C GLN A 30 7.86 0.72 6.39
N ARG A 31 8.03 -0.54 6.82
CA ARG A 31 8.65 -0.86 8.12
C ARG A 31 10.08 -0.33 8.22
N MET A 32 10.87 -0.42 7.15
CA MET A 32 12.21 0.15 7.10
C MET A 32 12.19 1.69 7.20
N ALA A 33 11.22 2.36 6.56
CA ALA A 33 11.04 3.81 6.67
C ALA A 33 10.73 4.23 8.12
N VAL A 34 9.82 3.52 8.79
CA VAL A 34 9.50 3.71 10.20
C VAL A 34 10.76 3.53 11.07
N GLN A 35 11.50 2.43 10.87
CA GLN A 35 12.74 2.19 11.62
C GLN A 35 13.79 3.27 11.38
N ALA A 36 13.93 3.74 10.13
CA ALA A 36 14.86 4.82 9.78
C ALA A 36 14.51 6.12 10.52
N MET A 37 13.22 6.42 10.69
CA MET A 37 12.79 7.57 11.48
C MET A 37 13.13 7.44 12.95
N PHE A 38 12.83 6.31 13.58
CA PHE A 38 13.21 6.08 14.98
C PHE A 38 14.73 6.19 15.18
N ASN A 39 15.51 5.60 14.28
CA ASN A 39 16.97 5.70 14.31
C ASN A 39 17.46 7.14 14.15
N ARG A 40 16.75 7.95 13.37
CA ARG A 40 17.04 9.37 13.14
C ARG A 40 16.71 10.21 14.38
N GLU A 41 15.54 10.00 14.98
CA GLU A 41 15.08 10.69 16.20
C GLU A 41 15.99 10.40 17.38
N ALA A 42 16.38 9.14 17.58
CA ALA A 42 17.32 8.74 18.62
C ALA A 42 18.68 9.46 18.49
N LYS A 43 19.13 9.77 17.27
CA LYS A 43 20.36 10.54 17.00
C LYS A 43 20.18 12.05 17.17
N ALA A 44 18.96 12.57 16.96
CA ALA A 44 18.62 13.99 17.06
C ALA A 44 18.86 14.55 18.46
N GLN A 45 18.50 13.76 19.48
CA GLN A 45 18.44 14.20 20.87
C GLN A 45 19.80 14.61 21.47
N LYS A 46 20.94 14.27 20.82
CA LYS A 46 22.28 14.63 21.31
C LYS A 46 22.80 16.01 20.85
N LYS A 47 22.17 16.70 19.90
CA LYS A 47 22.62 18.03 19.43
C LYS A 47 21.68 19.14 19.87
N SER A 48 21.68 19.44 21.17
CA SER A 48 21.12 20.68 21.70
C SER A 48 21.99 21.86 21.22
N GLY A 49 21.51 22.68 20.28
CA GLY A 49 22.16 23.96 19.96
C GLY A 49 22.03 24.49 18.52
N LYS A 50 21.67 23.66 17.52
CA LYS A 50 21.35 24.14 16.16
C LYS A 50 20.00 23.60 15.75
N ASN A 51 19.09 24.49 15.35
CA ASN A 51 17.75 24.20 14.85
C ASN A 51 17.80 23.19 13.69
N PHE A 52 17.81 21.89 14.01
CA PHE A 52 17.84 20.83 13.01
C PHE A 52 16.39 20.56 12.59
N LYS A 53 16.04 20.97 11.37
CA LYS A 53 14.75 20.64 10.75
C LYS A 53 14.94 19.45 9.82
N TYR A 54 14.09 18.45 9.98
CA TYR A 54 14.03 17.30 9.08
C TYR A 54 13.27 17.66 7.80
N VAL A 55 13.71 17.11 6.67
CA VAL A 55 13.01 17.28 5.37
C VAL A 55 11.72 16.47 5.34
N HIS A 56 11.75 15.24 5.87
CA HIS A 56 10.58 14.37 6.00
C HIS A 56 10.17 14.25 7.47
N ASN A 57 8.89 14.46 7.78
CA ASN A 57 8.37 14.48 9.14
C ASN A 57 7.55 13.24 9.49
N SER A 58 7.22 12.40 8.51
CA SER A 58 6.43 11.19 8.69
C SER A 58 7.03 10.01 7.92
N PRO A 59 6.71 8.75 8.32
CA PRO A 59 7.20 7.57 7.59
C PRO A 59 6.63 7.53 6.18
N ASP A 60 5.40 8.00 5.99
CA ASP A 60 4.71 8.02 4.70
C ASP A 60 5.36 9.01 3.72
N GLU A 61 5.96 10.10 4.21
CA GLU A 61 6.78 11.00 3.40
C GLU A 61 8.11 10.37 2.94
N LEU A 62 8.61 9.36 3.67
CA LEU A 62 9.79 8.59 3.26
C LEU A 62 9.43 7.46 2.31
N PHE A 63 8.28 6.81 2.53
CA PHE A 63 7.78 5.74 1.69
C PHE A 63 6.24 5.73 1.66
N ASP A 64 5.68 6.17 0.54
CA ASP A 64 4.24 6.16 0.28
C ASP A 64 3.78 4.74 -0.09
N LEU A 65 3.34 3.99 0.92
CA LEU A 65 2.85 2.62 0.75
C LEU A 65 1.59 2.57 -0.14
N GLU A 66 0.71 3.58 -0.05
CA GLU A 66 -0.53 3.60 -0.81
C GLU A 66 -0.21 3.67 -2.32
N ASN A 67 0.64 4.61 -2.72
CA ASN A 67 1.09 4.75 -4.10
C ASN A 67 1.88 3.54 -4.59
N ALA A 68 2.74 2.96 -3.75
CA ALA A 68 3.45 1.73 -4.09
C ALA A 68 2.49 0.56 -4.35
N THR A 69 1.48 0.41 -3.51
CA THR A 69 0.42 -0.62 -3.64
C THR A 69 -0.41 -0.40 -4.89
N GLU A 70 -0.81 0.84 -5.18
CA GLU A 70 -1.56 1.19 -6.39
C GLU A 70 -0.78 0.83 -7.66
N LYS A 71 0.53 1.11 -7.69
CA LYS A 71 1.40 0.75 -8.83
C LYS A 71 1.54 -0.75 -9.00
N ILE A 72 1.70 -1.49 -7.91
CA ILE A 72 1.75 -2.96 -7.95
C ILE A 72 0.44 -3.49 -8.51
N ARG A 73 -0.70 -3.13 -7.91
CA ARG A 73 -2.00 -3.63 -8.36
C ARG A 73 -2.30 -3.27 -9.81
N SER A 74 -2.03 -2.03 -10.22
CA SER A 74 -2.20 -1.59 -11.63
C SER A 74 -1.38 -2.43 -12.63
N ALA A 75 -0.27 -3.03 -12.21
CA ALA A 75 0.59 -3.84 -13.07
C ALA A 75 0.11 -5.31 -13.19
N PHE A 76 -0.61 -5.83 -12.19
CA PHE A 76 -1.07 -7.23 -12.14
C PHE A 76 -2.57 -7.39 -12.43
N GLU A 77 -3.36 -6.37 -12.15
CA GLU A 77 -4.82 -6.38 -12.30
C GLU A 77 -5.23 -5.46 -13.48
N PRO A 78 -5.58 -6.01 -14.66
CA PRO A 78 -5.87 -5.22 -15.87
C PRO A 78 -7.06 -4.25 -15.75
N ASN A 79 -7.97 -4.52 -14.80
CA ASN A 79 -9.17 -3.72 -14.54
C ASN A 79 -9.11 -2.97 -13.20
N TYR A 80 -7.90 -2.83 -12.63
CA TYR A 80 -7.73 -2.11 -11.37
C TYR A 80 -8.19 -0.66 -11.51
N ASN A 81 -9.17 -0.28 -10.69
CA ASN A 81 -9.59 1.11 -10.55
C ASN A 81 -9.26 1.54 -9.11
N ASN A 82 -8.31 2.45 -8.96
CA ASN A 82 -8.01 3.11 -7.69
C ASN A 82 -9.01 4.23 -7.35
N ARG A 83 -10.17 4.29 -8.03
CA ARG A 83 -11.22 5.23 -7.67
C ARG A 83 -11.61 4.95 -6.22
N LYS A 84 -11.17 5.84 -5.32
CA LYS A 84 -11.70 5.95 -3.97
C LYS A 84 -13.17 6.29 -4.12
N GLU A 85 -14.02 5.26 -4.26
CA GLU A 85 -15.46 5.45 -4.34
C GLU A 85 -15.88 6.26 -3.13
N ASN A 86 -16.49 7.41 -3.38
CA ASN A 86 -16.93 8.29 -2.31
C ASN A 86 -17.90 7.48 -1.45
N GLN A 87 -17.71 7.45 -0.13
CA GLN A 87 -18.58 6.65 0.74
C GLN A 87 -20.07 7.02 0.57
N ASN A 88 -20.33 8.28 0.21
CA ASN A 88 -21.65 8.77 -0.14
C ASN A 88 -22.22 8.10 -1.41
N ASP A 89 -21.40 7.87 -2.43
CA ASP A 89 -21.80 7.21 -3.67
C ASP A 89 -22.10 5.72 -3.42
N ILE A 90 -21.28 5.05 -2.61
CA ILE A 90 -21.51 3.67 -2.16
C ILE A 90 -22.83 3.56 -1.38
N LEU A 91 -23.09 4.51 -0.48
CA LEU A 91 -24.32 4.56 0.31
C LEU A 91 -25.55 4.79 -0.58
N LEU A 92 -25.47 5.70 -1.55
CA LEU A 92 -26.52 5.97 -2.52
C LEU A 92 -26.82 4.76 -3.42
N GLU A 93 -25.79 4.06 -3.89
CA GLU A 93 -25.89 2.78 -4.61
C GLU A 93 -26.62 1.73 -3.78
N ARG A 94 -26.24 1.57 -2.51
CA ARG A 94 -26.88 0.65 -1.57
C ARG A 94 -28.35 1.01 -1.36
N MET A 95 -28.67 2.28 -1.09
CA MET A 95 -30.06 2.74 -0.94
C MET A 95 -30.91 2.48 -2.19
N ARG A 96 -30.35 2.69 -3.40
CA ARG A 96 -31.02 2.36 -4.67
C ARG A 96 -31.30 0.86 -4.81
N LYS A 97 -30.33 0.01 -4.46
CA LYS A 97 -30.51 -1.46 -4.46
C LYS A 97 -31.56 -1.91 -3.45
N TRP A 98 -31.54 -1.37 -2.23
CA TRP A 98 -32.54 -1.62 -1.19
C TRP A 98 -33.95 -1.24 -1.64
N ARG A 99 -34.12 -0.08 -2.28
CA ARG A 99 -35.41 0.37 -2.81
C ARG A 99 -35.94 -0.54 -3.93
N LYS A 100 -35.06 -1.08 -4.79
CA LYS A 100 -35.44 -2.03 -5.85
C LYS A 100 -35.84 -3.41 -5.34
N LEU A 101 -35.32 -3.81 -4.18
CA LEU A 101 -35.59 -5.12 -3.56
C LEU A 101 -36.95 -5.19 -2.85
N GLY A 102 -37.74 -4.11 -2.82
CA GLY A 102 -39.13 -4.13 -2.36
C GLY A 102 -39.32 -4.59 -0.91
N ARG A 103 -38.31 -4.41 -0.05
CA ARG A 103 -38.41 -4.66 1.40
C ARG A 103 -38.60 -3.34 2.13
N GLY A 104 -39.81 -2.82 2.05
CA GLY A 104 -40.34 -1.71 2.83
C GLY A 104 -41.71 -2.11 3.35
#